data_AF-A0AAD5YCJ3-F1
#
_entry.id   AF-A0AAD5YCJ3-F1
#
_cell.length_a   1.000
_cell.length_b   1.000
_cell.length_c   1.000
_cell.angle_alpha   90.00
_cell.angle_beta   90.00
_cell.angle_gamma   90.00
#
_symmetry.space_group_name_H-M   'P 1'
#
loop_
_entity.id
_entity.type
_entity.pdbx_description
1 polymer ?
#
loop_
_entity_poly.entity_id
_entity_poly.type
_entity_poly.pdbx_seq_one_letter_code
_entity_poly.pdbx_strand_id
1 'polypeptide(L)'
;MADQPPPSPTIQLVVGDPKHRSIFTLVETTLHVKTHADRKWPQIDTPLRNVLWAEVLNDVFEISLLARRKGKATLSLVRMSGKIEDDKKDEVTRFTQTLLEAAYGGTSRRARYSLHHSLNSASFLREYTKAKKTQSLR
;
A
#
# COMPACT_ATOMS: atom_id res chain seq x y z
N MET A 1 13.42 -31.29 27.43
CA MET A 1 13.11 -29.85 27.54
C MET A 1 12.83 -29.38 26.13
N ALA A 2 11.61 -28.94 25.83
CA ALA A 2 11.26 -28.48 24.49
C ALA A 2 11.94 -27.13 24.25
N ASP A 3 12.81 -27.10 23.23
CA ASP A 3 13.50 -25.89 22.77
C ASP A 3 12.43 -24.97 22.18
N GLN A 4 12.10 -23.89 22.90
CA GLN A 4 11.13 -22.91 22.43
C GLN A 4 11.84 -22.11 21.33
N PRO A 5 11.34 -22.08 20.08
CA PRO A 5 11.99 -21.28 19.05
C PRO A 5 12.08 -19.82 19.51
N PRO A 6 13.18 -19.12 19.20
CA PRO A 6 13.36 -17.72 19.58
C PRO A 6 12.16 -16.90 19.09
N PRO A 7 11.69 -15.91 19.86
CA PRO A 7 10.56 -15.09 19.44
C PRO A 7 10.92 -14.39 18.12
N SER A 8 10.16 -14.69 17.06
CA SER A 8 10.35 -14.04 15.76
C SER A 8 10.23 -12.52 15.93
N PRO A 9 11.11 -11.72 15.29
CA PRO A 9 11.06 -10.27 15.40
C PRO A 9 9.67 -9.79 14.96
N THR A 10 8.93 -9.27 15.93
CA THR A 10 7.54 -8.87 15.75
C THR A 10 7.48 -7.37 15.82
N ILE A 11 7.24 -6.72 14.67
CA ILE A 11 7.05 -5.27 14.63
C ILE A 11 5.55 -4.99 14.61
N GLN A 12 5.09 -4.18 15.54
CA GLN A 12 3.68 -3.81 15.66
C GLN A 12 3.51 -2.33 15.42
N LEU A 13 2.44 -1.99 14.71
CA LEU A 13 2.00 -0.62 14.48
C LEU A 13 0.52 -0.52 14.84
N VAL A 14 0.16 0.54 15.54
CA VAL A 14 -1.22 0.86 15.88
C VAL A 14 -1.58 2.18 15.24
N VAL A 15 -2.70 2.20 14.49
CA VAL A 15 -3.21 3.42 13.84
C VAL A 15 -4.71 3.57 14.04
N GLY A 16 -5.18 4.81 13.91
CA GLY A 16 -6.58 5.18 14.03
C GLY A 16 -7.02 5.49 15.46
N ASP A 17 -8.21 6.07 15.56
CA ASP A 17 -8.81 6.50 16.83
C ASP A 17 -9.25 5.29 17.68
N PRO A 18 -9.50 5.45 18.99
CA PRO A 18 -9.92 4.34 19.86
C PRO A 18 -11.15 3.54 19.36
N LYS A 19 -12.06 4.17 18.61
CA LYS A 19 -13.23 3.54 18.00
C LYS A 19 -12.94 2.83 16.68
N HIS A 20 -11.88 3.24 15.98
CA HIS A 20 -11.50 2.75 14.65
C HIS A 20 -10.06 2.26 14.58
N ARG A 21 -9.59 1.67 15.70
CA ARG A 21 -8.22 1.21 15.86
C ARG A 21 -7.95 -0.01 14.98
N SER A 22 -6.83 0.04 14.27
CA SER A 22 -6.27 -1.09 13.53
C SER A 22 -4.86 -1.39 14.04
N ILE A 23 -4.56 -2.67 14.21
CA ILE A 23 -3.27 -3.17 14.69
C ILE A 23 -2.65 -3.97 13.56
N PHE A 24 -1.47 -3.54 13.13
CA PHE A 24 -0.66 -4.15 12.09
C PHE A 24 0.51 -4.85 12.75
N THR A 25 0.66 -6.13 12.48
CA THR A 25 1.75 -6.95 13.03
C THR A 25 2.50 -7.61 11.89
N LEU A 26 3.77 -7.26 11.77
CA LEU A 26 4.71 -7.91 10.85
C LEU A 26 5.31 -9.13 11.54
N VAL A 27 5.08 -10.31 11.00
CA VAL A 27 5.66 -11.58 11.47
C VAL A 27 6.32 -12.26 10.29
N GLU A 28 7.65 -12.28 10.28
CA GLU A 28 8.47 -12.93 9.25
C GLU A 28 8.10 -12.53 7.81
N THR A 29 7.23 -13.32 7.16
CA THR A 29 6.81 -13.17 5.76
C THR A 29 5.32 -12.86 5.62
N THR A 30 4.64 -12.55 6.73
CA THR A 30 3.21 -12.31 6.81
C THR A 30 2.89 -11.02 7.53
N LEU A 31 1.89 -10.31 7.01
CA LEU A 31 1.25 -9.18 7.64
C LEU A 31 -0.07 -9.64 8.24
N HIS A 32 -0.21 -9.45 9.54
CA HIS A 32 -1.45 -9.64 10.28
C HIS A 32 -2.07 -8.27 10.56
N VAL A 33 -3.35 -8.11 10.23
CA VAL A 33 -4.10 -6.90 10.54
C VAL A 33 -5.33 -7.27 11.34
N LYS A 34 -5.48 -6.68 12.52
CA LYS A 34 -6.70 -6.74 13.32
C LYS A 34 -7.37 -5.38 13.30
N THR A 35 -8.66 -5.34 12.94
CA THR A 35 -9.45 -4.12 12.92
C THR A 35 -10.67 -4.27 13.80
N HIS A 36 -10.92 -3.26 14.63
CA HIS A 36 -12.09 -3.21 15.50
C HIS A 36 -13.31 -2.57 14.81
N ALA A 37 -13.09 -1.84 13.71
CA ALA A 37 -14.16 -1.12 13.02
C ALA A 37 -14.79 -1.89 11.86
N ASP A 38 -13.99 -2.67 11.12
CA ASP A 38 -14.48 -3.31 9.91
C ASP A 38 -15.03 -4.73 10.20
N ARG A 39 -16.36 -4.85 10.24
CA ARG A 39 -17.05 -6.14 10.38
C ARG A 39 -16.86 -7.06 9.17
N LYS A 40 -16.52 -6.54 8.01
CA LYS A 40 -16.27 -7.32 6.79
C LYS A 40 -14.92 -7.99 6.83
N TRP A 41 -13.92 -7.30 7.39
CA TRP A 41 -12.52 -7.72 7.47
C TRP A 41 -11.96 -7.64 8.89
N PRO A 42 -12.58 -8.29 9.90
CA PRO A 42 -12.17 -8.14 11.30
C PRO A 42 -10.71 -8.58 11.55
N GLN A 43 -10.23 -9.53 10.75
CA GLN A 43 -8.86 -9.98 10.72
C GLN A 43 -8.44 -10.22 9.26
N ILE A 44 -7.21 -9.83 8.95
CA ILE A 44 -6.57 -10.07 7.67
C ILE A 44 -5.22 -10.71 7.94
N ASP A 45 -5.00 -11.89 7.37
CA ASP A 45 -3.70 -12.53 7.34
C ASP A 45 -3.27 -12.62 5.87
N THR A 46 -2.18 -11.95 5.51
CA THR A 46 -1.70 -11.94 4.14
C THR A 46 -0.18 -12.07 4.06
N PRO A 47 0.35 -12.84 3.10
CA PRO A 47 1.78 -12.81 2.78
C PRO A 47 2.25 -11.41 2.37
N LEU A 48 3.49 -11.04 2.69
CA LEU A 48 4.02 -9.70 2.38
C LEU A 48 4.07 -9.41 0.88
N ARG A 49 4.29 -10.43 0.04
CA ARG A 49 4.21 -10.31 -1.43
C ARG A 49 2.86 -9.80 -1.96
N ASN A 50 1.80 -9.86 -1.14
CA ASN A 50 0.48 -9.38 -1.50
C ASN A 50 0.23 -7.94 -1.03
N VAL A 51 1.18 -7.34 -0.30
CA VAL A 51 1.16 -5.91 0.02
C VAL A 51 1.60 -5.16 -1.23
N LEU A 52 0.72 -4.28 -1.71
CA LEU A 52 0.94 -3.56 -2.96
C LEU A 52 1.53 -2.17 -2.69
N TRP A 53 1.09 -1.52 -1.63
CA TRP A 53 1.50 -0.16 -1.32
C TRP A 53 1.28 0.14 0.15
N ALA A 54 2.13 0.99 0.72
CA ALA A 54 1.92 1.60 2.02
C ALA A 54 2.59 2.98 2.03
N GLU A 55 1.98 3.96 2.67
CA GLU A 55 2.50 5.34 2.72
C GLU A 55 2.03 6.06 3.97
N VAL A 56 2.78 7.08 4.36
CA VAL A 56 2.39 8.08 5.34
C VAL A 56 2.27 9.43 4.64
N LEU A 57 1.06 9.98 4.56
CA LEU A 57 0.78 11.27 3.93
C LEU A 57 -0.18 12.08 4.81
N ASN A 58 0.16 13.34 5.09
CA ASN A 58 -0.69 14.26 5.86
C ASN A 58 -1.24 13.64 7.17
N ASP A 59 -0.37 12.99 7.95
CA ASP A 59 -0.69 12.35 9.24
C ASP A 59 -1.66 11.16 9.13
N VAL A 60 -1.77 10.60 7.93
CA VAL A 60 -2.55 9.40 7.65
C VAL A 60 -1.62 8.31 7.15
N PHE A 61 -1.71 7.14 7.77
CA PHE A 61 -1.15 5.91 7.26
C PHE A 61 -2.14 5.29 6.29
N GLU A 62 -1.69 4.94 5.09
CA GLU A 62 -2.48 4.22 4.09
C GLU A 62 -1.78 2.93 3.69
N ILE A 63 -2.57 1.89 3.43
CA ILE A 63 -2.07 0.59 2.94
C ILE A 63 -3.06 -0.05 1.97
N SER A 64 -2.51 -0.63 0.90
CA SER A 64 -3.24 -1.44 -0.09
C SER A 64 -2.66 -2.84 -0.16
N LEU A 65 -3.51 -3.85 -0.01
CA LEU A 65 -3.11 -5.26 0.03
C LEU A 65 -4.15 -6.20 -0.59
N LEU A 66 -3.71 -7.37 -1.03
CA LEU A 66 -4.60 -8.44 -1.52
C LEU A 66 -4.84 -9.48 -0.42
N ALA A 67 -6.09 -9.65 -0.01
CA ALA A 67 -6.46 -10.61 1.04
C ALA A 67 -7.64 -11.49 0.63
N ARG A 68 -7.75 -12.65 1.30
CA ARG A 68 -8.93 -13.53 1.19
C ARG A 68 -9.77 -13.37 2.44
N ARG A 69 -11.08 -13.17 2.27
CA ARG A 69 -12.01 -13.02 3.41
C ARG A 69 -12.21 -14.33 4.19
N LYS A 70 -12.15 -15.45 3.49
CA LYS A 70 -12.20 -16.82 4.02
C LYS A 70 -11.23 -17.68 3.21
N GLY A 71 -10.74 -18.80 3.75
CA GLY A 71 -9.61 -19.55 3.16
C GLY A 71 -9.69 -19.83 1.65
N LYS A 72 -10.87 -20.20 1.13
CA LYS A 72 -11.10 -20.48 -0.31
C LYS A 72 -11.70 -19.32 -1.11
N ALA A 73 -11.85 -18.12 -0.52
CA ALA A 73 -12.36 -16.96 -1.23
C ALA A 73 -11.35 -16.44 -2.26
N THR A 74 -11.84 -15.74 -3.27
CA THR A 74 -11.00 -14.99 -4.21
C THR A 74 -10.21 -13.89 -3.49
N LEU A 75 -9.03 -13.55 -4.02
CA LEU A 75 -8.28 -12.40 -3.53
C LEU A 75 -9.08 -11.13 -3.82
N SER A 76 -9.20 -10.29 -2.82
CA SER A 76 -9.84 -8.99 -2.89
C SER A 76 -8.83 -7.92 -2.55
N LEU A 77 -8.88 -6.80 -3.28
CA LEU A 77 -8.12 -5.60 -2.93
C LEU A 77 -8.75 -4.96 -1.70
N VAL A 78 -7.96 -4.83 -0.65
CA VAL A 78 -8.32 -4.16 0.60
C VAL A 78 -7.47 -2.90 0.71
N ARG A 79 -8.14 -1.78 0.98
CA ARG A 79 -7.51 -0.50 1.29
C ARG A 79 -7.87 -0.14 2.72
N MET A 80 -6.87 0.24 3.50
CA MET A 80 -7.05 0.69 4.86
C MET A 80 -6.32 2.00 5.06
N SER A 81 -6.91 2.89 5.84
CA SER A 81 -6.27 4.11 6.27
C SER A 81 -6.53 4.36 7.75
N GLY A 82 -5.61 5.05 8.41
CA GLY A 82 -5.72 5.40 9.82
C GLY A 82 -4.94 6.64 10.14
N LYS A 83 -5.50 7.49 11.00
CA LYS A 83 -4.78 8.66 11.53
C LYS A 83 -3.61 8.22 12.40
N ILE A 84 -2.55 9.00 12.33
CA ILE A 84 -1.31 8.84 13.08
C ILE A 84 -1.26 9.97 14.10
N GLU A 85 -0.88 9.63 15.34
CA GLU A 85 -0.57 10.63 16.37
C GLU A 85 0.82 11.21 16.11
N ASP A 86 1.03 12.51 16.38
CA ASP A 86 2.28 13.21 16.04
C ASP A 86 3.53 12.55 16.63
N ASP A 87 3.42 11.99 17.83
CA ASP A 87 4.49 11.30 18.55
C ASP A 87 4.87 9.94 17.94
N LYS A 88 4.03 9.40 17.04
CA LYS A 88 4.24 8.09 16.40
C LYS A 88 4.69 8.19 14.95
N LYS A 89 4.80 9.39 14.38
CA LYS A 89 5.16 9.59 12.95
C LYS A 89 6.43 8.85 12.55
N ASP A 90 7.48 8.94 13.37
CA ASP A 90 8.76 8.27 13.10
C ASP A 90 8.63 6.74 13.14
N GLU A 91 7.86 6.22 14.10
CA GLU A 91 7.59 4.78 14.23
C GLU A 91 6.81 4.27 13.01
N VAL A 92 5.75 4.98 12.60
CA VAL A 92 4.93 4.60 11.45
C VAL A 92 5.75 4.67 10.16
N THR A 93 6.60 5.68 10.01
CA THR A 93 7.48 5.81 8.85
C THR A 93 8.46 4.65 8.76
N ARG A 94 9.11 4.29 9.87
CA ARG A 94 10.01 3.13 9.95
C ARG A 94 9.29 1.82 9.68
N PHE A 95 8.09 1.65 10.24
CA PHE A 95 7.25 0.48 9.98
C PHE A 95 6.91 0.37 8.49
N THR A 96 6.48 1.48 7.88
CA THR A 96 6.11 1.54 6.46
C THR A 96 7.29 1.18 5.56
N GLN A 97 8.47 1.73 5.85
CA GLN A 97 9.69 1.41 5.12
C GLN A 97 10.04 -0.07 5.27
N THR A 98 10.05 -0.60 6.49
CA THR A 98 10.34 -2.03 6.76
C THR A 98 9.35 -2.95 6.04
N LEU A 99 8.06 -2.58 6.06
CA LEU A 99 7.00 -3.33 5.41
C LEU A 99 7.23 -3.40 3.89
N LEU A 100 7.51 -2.26 3.25
CA LEU A 100 7.75 -2.20 1.81
C LEU A 100 9.06 -2.89 1.43
N GLU A 101 10.13 -2.70 2.21
CA GLU A 101 11.39 -3.41 2.01
C GLU A 101 11.20 -4.92 2.11
N ALA A 102 10.40 -5.42 3.05
CA ALA A 102 10.12 -6.85 3.16
C ALA A 102 9.19 -7.35 2.04
N ALA A 103 8.19 -6.55 1.62
CA ALA A 103 7.30 -6.90 0.52
C ALA A 103 8.03 -6.98 -0.83
N TYR A 104 9.05 -6.13 -1.03
CA TYR A 104 9.78 -5.97 -2.29
C TYR A 104 11.24 -6.44 -2.25
N GLY A 105 11.74 -6.92 -1.12
CA GLY A 105 13.17 -7.21 -0.85
C GLY A 105 13.77 -8.37 -1.64
N GLY A 106 12.94 -9.15 -2.34
CA GLY A 106 13.37 -10.20 -3.28
C GLY A 106 13.07 -9.90 -4.74
N THR A 107 12.33 -8.83 -5.05
CA THR A 107 12.10 -8.41 -6.42
C THR A 107 13.24 -7.50 -6.85
N SER A 108 14.17 -8.01 -7.66
CA SER A 108 15.06 -7.15 -8.43
C SER A 108 14.17 -6.13 -9.15
N ARG A 109 14.31 -4.85 -8.80
CA ARG A 109 13.70 -3.75 -9.55
C ARG A 109 14.36 -3.73 -10.94
N ARG A 110 14.03 -4.68 -11.80
CA ARG A 110 14.17 -4.49 -13.24
C ARG A 110 13.11 -3.47 -13.62
N ALA A 111 13.41 -2.21 -13.35
CA ALA A 111 12.81 -1.10 -14.05
C ALA A 111 13.17 -1.27 -15.53
N ARG A 112 12.36 -2.04 -16.26
CA ARG A 112 12.22 -1.89 -17.71
C ARG A 112 10.91 -1.18 -17.97
N TYR A 113 10.92 0.09 -17.62
CA TYR A 113 10.34 1.06 -18.52
C TYR A 113 11.52 1.85 -19.06
N SER A 114 11.97 1.49 -20.27
CA SER A 114 12.61 2.48 -21.13
C SER A 114 11.51 3.50 -21.40
N LEU A 115 11.45 4.55 -20.58
CA LEU A 115 10.87 5.81 -21.04
C LEU A 115 11.76 6.21 -22.21
N HIS A 116 11.36 5.82 -23.42
CA HIS A 116 11.86 6.48 -24.61
C HIS A 116 11.54 7.95 -24.42
N HIS A 117 12.59 8.69 -24.06
CA HIS A 117 12.63 10.12 -24.11
C HIS A 117 12.44 10.51 -25.58
N SER A 118 11.20 10.65 -26.02
CA SER A 118 10.87 11.48 -27.17
C SER A 118 10.39 12.80 -26.61
N LEU A 119 11.35 13.70 -26.43
CA LEU A 119 11.12 15.13 -26.54
C LEU A 119 10.38 15.37 -27.87
N ASN A 120 9.07 15.60 -27.82
CA ASN A 120 8.38 16.33 -28.88
C ASN A 120 7.05 16.93 -28.39
N SER A 121 7.16 17.82 -27.41
CA SER A 121 6.07 18.69 -26.96
C SER A 121 5.66 19.76 -27.98
N ALA A 122 6.26 19.79 -29.18
CA ALA A 122 6.00 20.80 -30.21
C ALA A 122 5.02 20.35 -31.32
N SER A 123 4.65 19.06 -31.38
CA SER A 123 3.76 18.55 -32.44
C SER A 123 2.28 18.58 -32.05
N PHE A 124 1.96 18.51 -30.75
CA PHE A 124 0.60 18.29 -30.27
C PHE A 124 -0.29 19.54 -30.31
N LEU A 125 0.29 20.74 -30.44
CA LEU A 125 -0.46 22.00 -30.54
C LEU A 125 -0.80 22.41 -31.99
N ARG A 126 -0.33 21.68 -33.02
CA ARG A 126 -0.68 21.96 -34.43
C ARG A 126 -1.96 21.30 -34.92
N GLU A 127 -2.47 20.28 -34.24
CA GLU A 127 -3.72 19.60 -34.65
C GLU A 127 -4.98 20.22 -34.04
N TYR A 128 -4.89 20.85 -32.86
CA TYR A 128 -6.05 21.48 -32.23
C TYR A 128 -6.49 22.81 -32.86
N THR A 129 -5.63 23.45 -33.66
CA THR A 129 -5.98 24.71 -34.34
C THR A 129 -6.56 24.52 -35.75
N LYS A 130 -6.45 23.32 -36.35
CA LYS A 130 -7.16 23.00 -37.60
C LYS A 130 -8.61 22.54 -37.37
N ALA A 131 -8.93 21.99 -36.21
CA ALA A 131 -10.28 21.50 -35.91
C ALA A 131 -11.32 22.62 -35.63
N LYS A 132 -10.89 23.84 -35.28
CA LYS A 132 -11.82 24.97 -35.04
C LYS A 132 -12.08 25.87 -36.25
N LYS A 133 -11.37 25.70 -37.38
CA LYS A 133 -11.55 26.56 -38.57
C LYS A 133 -12.51 25.98 -39.62
N THR A 134 -12.96 24.73 -39.47
CA THR A 134 -13.87 24.07 -40.42
C THR A 134 -15.33 24.06 -39.94
N GLN A 135 -15.62 24.59 -38.74
CA GLN A 135 -16.98 24.64 -38.18
C GLN A 135 -17.57 26.06 -38.13
N SER A 136 -16.97 27.01 -38.85
CA SER A 136 -17.47 28.38 -39.04
C SER A 136 -17.58 28.68 -40.54
N LEU A 137 -18.31 27.85 -41.28
CA LEU A 137 -18.77 28.11 -42.65
C LEU A 137 -19.97 27.19 -42.94
N ARG A 138 -21.09 27.49 -42.29
CA ARG A 138 -22.45 27.35 -42.83
C ARG A 138 -23.31 28.45 -42.21
#